data_AF-A0A7L3PY70-F1
#
_entry.id   AF-A0A7L3PY70-F1
#
_cell.length_a   1.000
_cell.length_b   1.000
_cell.length_c   1.000
_cell.angle_alpha   90.00
_cell.angle_beta   90.00
_cell.angle_gamma   90.00
#
_symmetry.space_group_name_H-M   'P 1'
#
loop_
_entity.id
_entity.type
_entity.pdbx_description
1 polymer ?
#
loop_
_entity_poly.entity_id
_entity_poly.type
_entity_poly.pdbx_seq_one_letter_code
_entity_poly.pdbx_strand_id
1 'polypeptide(L)'
;AWSRRWVESKHKPDYGRFVLTAGKFYGDAEKDKGIQTSQDARFYALSSRFEPFSNRDKTLVVQFTVKHEQNIDCGGGYVKLFPASLNQEDMHGDSEYNIMFGGCPSSSSAPSGWSQPLSLTLCAPLFPPGPDICGPGTKKVHVIFNYKGKNVLINKDIRCKV
;
A
#
# COMPACT_ATOMS: atom_id res chain seq x y z
N ALA A 1 12.22 7.72 -15.59
CA ALA A 1 10.83 7.22 -15.64
C ALA A 1 10.55 6.33 -14.44
N TRP A 2 9.39 6.46 -13.80
CA TRP A 2 9.03 5.68 -12.61
C TRP A 2 9.08 4.17 -12.88
N SER A 3 8.65 3.73 -14.06
CA SER A 3 8.66 2.33 -14.51
C SER A 3 10.01 1.62 -14.47
N ARG A 4 11.13 2.35 -14.36
CA ARG A 4 12.47 1.75 -14.21
C ARG A 4 12.82 1.38 -12.77
N ARG A 5 12.16 1.99 -11.78
CA ARG A 5 12.43 1.77 -10.35
C ARG A 5 11.50 0.73 -9.73
N TRP A 6 10.34 0.54 -10.35
CA TRP A 6 9.30 -0.32 -9.85
C TRP A 6 9.20 -1.59 -10.69
N VAL A 7 9.01 -2.71 -10.01
CA VAL A 7 8.91 -4.04 -10.61
C VAL A 7 7.54 -4.63 -10.25
N GLU A 8 6.80 -5.01 -11.28
CA GLU A 8 5.55 -5.76 -11.15
C GLU A 8 5.85 -7.23 -10.88
N SER A 9 5.13 -7.82 -9.92
CA SER A 9 5.20 -9.25 -9.68
C SER A 9 4.58 -10.03 -10.84
N LYS A 10 5.16 -11.18 -11.13
CA LYS A 10 4.70 -12.18 -12.10
C LYS A 10 4.12 -13.42 -11.43
N HIS A 11 3.99 -13.43 -10.09
CA HIS A 11 3.46 -14.57 -9.32
C HIS A 11 2.06 -14.99 -9.79
N LYS A 12 1.24 -14.02 -10.22
CA LYS A 12 -0.06 -14.28 -10.85
C LYS A 12 -0.14 -13.57 -12.21
N PRO A 13 -0.74 -14.22 -13.23
CA PRO A 13 -0.90 -13.62 -14.55
C PRO A 13 -1.96 -12.51 -14.59
N ASP A 14 -2.80 -12.41 -13.56
CA ASP A 14 -4.01 -11.58 -13.54
C ASP A 14 -3.91 -10.37 -12.59
N TYR A 15 -2.69 -9.99 -12.21
CA TYR A 15 -2.44 -8.77 -11.45
C TYR A 15 -2.92 -7.53 -12.23
N GLY A 16 -3.48 -6.59 -11.48
CA GLY A 16 -3.93 -5.31 -11.99
C GLY A 16 -2.75 -4.41 -12.35
N ARG A 17 -2.98 -3.52 -13.31
CA ARG A 17 -1.95 -2.62 -13.84
C ARG A 17 -1.94 -1.27 -13.13
N PHE A 18 -0.73 -0.77 -12.93
CA PHE A 18 -0.51 0.56 -12.40
C PHE A 18 -0.35 1.59 -13.53
N VAL A 19 -0.94 2.76 -13.32
CA VAL A 19 -0.82 3.90 -14.25
C VAL A 19 -0.31 5.12 -13.49
N LEU A 20 0.50 5.94 -14.17
CA LEU A 20 0.96 7.21 -13.62
C LEU A 20 -0.04 8.31 -14.00
N THR A 21 -0.71 8.89 -13.02
CA THR A 21 -1.72 9.93 -13.25
C THR A 21 -1.90 10.78 -12.00
N ALA A 22 -2.39 12.01 -12.18
CA ALA A 22 -2.82 12.89 -11.09
C ALA A 22 -4.30 12.67 -10.70
N GLY A 23 -5.01 11.83 -11.45
CA GLY A 23 -6.44 11.59 -11.29
C GLY A 23 -7.31 12.67 -11.94
N LYS A 24 -8.61 12.69 -11.62
CA LYS A 24 -9.61 13.65 -12.14
C LYS A 24 -9.51 15.03 -11.49
N PHE A 25 -9.08 15.09 -10.23
CA PHE A 25 -8.94 16.34 -9.48
C PHE A 25 -7.58 16.39 -8.79
N TYR A 26 -6.82 17.45 -8.99
CA TYR A 26 -5.46 17.61 -8.45
C TYR A 26 -5.25 19.06 -8.03
N GLY A 27 -4.34 19.29 -7.08
CA GLY A 27 -3.86 20.63 -6.79
C GLY A 27 -2.85 21.09 -7.83
N ASP A 28 -1.93 20.20 -8.22
CA ASP A 28 -0.89 20.44 -9.21
C ASP A 28 -0.75 19.20 -10.12
N ALA A 29 -1.02 19.37 -11.42
CA ALA A 29 -1.09 18.27 -12.39
C ALA A 29 0.22 17.47 -12.52
N GLU A 30 1.37 18.08 -12.19
CA GLU A 30 2.67 17.42 -12.29
C GLU A 30 3.12 16.87 -10.94
N LYS A 31 2.94 17.61 -9.85
CA LYS A 31 3.38 17.18 -8.51
C LYS A 31 2.49 16.11 -7.89
N ASP A 32 1.21 16.09 -8.25
CA ASP A 32 0.25 15.13 -7.72
C ASP A 32 0.19 13.84 -8.54
N LYS A 33 1.06 13.68 -9.55
CA LYS A 33 1.19 12.41 -10.27
C LYS A 33 1.63 11.30 -9.32
N GLY A 34 0.77 10.31 -9.17
CA GLY A 34 1.00 9.13 -8.35
C GLY A 34 0.79 7.85 -9.14
N ILE A 35 1.10 6.74 -8.48
CA ILE A 35 0.82 5.40 -8.98
C ILE A 35 -0.63 5.07 -8.62
N GLN A 36 -1.49 4.93 -9.63
CA GLN A 36 -2.90 4.62 -9.47
C GLN A 36 -3.22 3.22 -9.98
N THR A 37 -4.10 2.51 -9.27
CA THR A 37 -4.71 1.25 -9.70
C THR A 37 -5.73 1.52 -10.81
N SER A 38 -5.62 0.81 -11.94
CA SER A 38 -6.42 1.10 -13.16
C SER A 38 -7.63 0.18 -13.37
N GLN A 39 -7.71 -0.92 -12.61
CA GLN A 39 -8.68 -2.00 -12.80
C GLN A 39 -9.35 -2.37 -11.47
N ASP A 40 -10.67 -2.49 -11.50
CA ASP A 40 -11.47 -2.88 -10.33
C ASP A 40 -11.34 -4.37 -10.01
N ALA A 41 -11.50 -4.73 -8.74
CA ALA A 41 -11.46 -6.11 -8.24
C ALA A 41 -10.22 -6.92 -8.68
N ARG A 42 -9.06 -6.26 -8.76
CA ARG A 42 -7.77 -6.88 -9.08
C ARG A 42 -6.80 -6.83 -7.91
N PHE A 43 -5.97 -7.86 -7.80
CA PHE A 43 -4.81 -7.85 -6.94
C PHE A 43 -3.72 -6.96 -7.52
N TYR A 44 -2.99 -6.25 -6.67
CA TYR A 44 -1.86 -5.42 -7.10
C TYR A 44 -0.59 -5.77 -6.35
N ALA A 45 0.50 -5.92 -7.11
CA ALA A 45 1.80 -6.29 -6.59
C ALA A 45 2.90 -5.53 -7.33
N LEU A 46 3.31 -4.39 -6.77
CA LEU A 46 4.39 -3.56 -7.28
C LEU A 46 5.39 -3.26 -6.16
N SER A 47 6.68 -3.42 -6.44
CA SER A 47 7.74 -3.18 -5.47
C SER A 47 8.85 -2.31 -6.03
N SER A 48 9.46 -1.50 -5.18
CA SER A 48 10.66 -0.73 -5.52
C SER A 48 11.77 -1.13 -4.58
N ARG A 49 12.93 -1.50 -5.13
CA ARG A 49 14.13 -1.78 -4.34
C ARG A 49 14.84 -0.47 -4.00
N PHE A 50 15.47 -0.44 -2.84
CA PHE A 50 16.35 0.64 -2.38
C PHE A 50 17.56 0.02 -1.70
N GLU A 51 18.57 0.85 -1.40
CA GLU A 51 19.80 0.39 -0.72
C GLU A 51 19.47 -0.28 0.61
N PRO A 52 19.85 -1.56 0.82
CA PRO A 52 19.56 -2.27 2.05
C PRO A 52 20.14 -1.54 3.26
N PHE A 53 19.34 -1.39 4.31
CA PHE A 53 19.77 -0.78 5.57
C PHE A 53 19.16 -1.49 6.77
N SER A 54 19.73 -1.24 7.95
CA SER A 54 19.20 -1.69 9.23
C SER A 54 18.82 -0.50 10.09
N ASN A 55 17.67 -0.59 10.78
CA ASN A 55 17.20 0.38 11.76
C ASN A 55 17.57 -0.01 13.20
N ARG A 56 18.52 -0.93 13.40
CA ARG A 56 19.00 -1.27 14.74
C ARG A 56 19.54 -0.02 15.43
N ASP A 57 19.07 0.24 16.65
CA ASP A 57 19.43 1.39 17.48
C ASP A 57 19.13 2.75 16.81
N LYS A 58 18.25 2.78 15.80
CA LYS A 58 17.86 3.96 15.04
C LYS A 58 16.35 4.02 14.86
N THR A 59 15.83 5.24 14.78
CA THR A 59 14.41 5.46 14.45
C THR A 59 14.15 5.17 12.98
N LEU A 60 13.16 4.31 12.71
CA LEU A 60 12.63 4.09 11.36
C LEU A 60 11.37 4.95 11.16
N VAL A 61 11.33 5.73 10.10
CA VAL A 61 10.15 6.52 9.71
C VAL A 61 9.69 6.05 8.32
N VAL A 62 8.42 5.66 8.23
CA VAL A 62 7.76 5.28 6.97
C VAL A 62 6.58 6.22 6.76
N GLN A 63 6.61 6.97 5.66
CA GLN A 63 5.57 7.95 5.35
C GLN A 63 5.13 7.80 3.90
N PHE A 64 3.83 7.91 3.68
CA PHE A 64 3.23 7.96 2.36
C PHE A 64 1.87 8.64 2.37
N THR A 65 1.40 8.94 1.16
CA THR A 65 0.09 9.52 0.91
C THR A 65 -0.74 8.55 0.09
N VAL A 66 -1.97 8.32 0.53
CA VAL A 66 -2.97 7.57 -0.24
C VAL A 66 -4.13 8.51 -0.54
N LYS A 67 -4.56 8.52 -1.79
CA LYS A 67 -5.73 9.27 -2.25
C LYS A 67 -6.72 8.29 -2.86
N HIS A 68 -7.91 8.23 -2.28
CA HIS A 68 -9.02 7.44 -2.82
C HIS A 68 -9.95 8.36 -3.60
N GLU A 69 -9.71 8.49 -4.89
CA GLU A 69 -10.53 9.34 -5.75
C GLU A 69 -11.85 8.66 -6.17
N GLN A 70 -11.80 7.35 -6.36
CA GLN A 70 -13.00 6.55 -6.52
C GLN A 70 -13.61 6.27 -5.14
N ASN A 71 -14.94 6.28 -5.05
CA ASN A 71 -15.66 5.83 -3.85
C ASN A 71 -15.43 4.33 -3.68
N ILE A 72 -14.34 3.96 -3.01
CA ILE A 72 -13.96 2.57 -2.79
C ILE A 72 -14.82 2.02 -1.66
N ASP A 73 -15.58 0.97 -1.97
CA ASP A 73 -16.33 0.21 -0.99
C ASP A 73 -15.44 -0.79 -0.22
N CYS A 74 -14.36 -1.23 -0.87
CA CYS A 74 -13.43 -2.23 -0.35
C CYS A 74 -12.05 -2.15 -1.05
N GLY A 75 -10.97 -1.88 -0.31
CA GLY A 75 -9.63 -1.85 -0.87
C GLY A 75 -8.53 -1.55 0.13
N GLY A 76 -7.36 -2.16 -0.08
CA GLY A 76 -6.16 -1.95 0.75
C GLY A 76 -5.39 -0.68 0.37
N GLY A 77 -5.00 0.10 1.36
CA GLY A 77 -4.18 1.31 1.23
C GLY A 77 -2.95 1.24 2.12
N TYR A 78 -2.21 0.15 2.05
CA TYR A 78 -1.06 -0.14 2.92
C TYR A 78 0.16 -0.56 2.13
N VAL A 79 1.28 -0.59 2.83
CA VAL A 79 2.57 -1.00 2.29
C VAL A 79 3.27 -2.01 3.15
N LYS A 80 4.18 -2.74 2.50
CA LYS A 80 5.00 -3.77 3.11
C LYS A 80 6.47 -3.42 2.91
N LEU A 81 7.23 -3.45 3.99
CA LEU A 81 8.68 -3.40 3.96
C LEU A 81 9.22 -4.82 3.99
N PHE A 82 9.99 -5.17 2.96
CA PHE A 82 10.52 -6.50 2.76
C PHE A 82 12.01 -6.55 3.09
N PRO A 83 12.54 -7.73 3.46
CA PRO A 83 13.98 -7.95 3.48
C PRO A 83 14.58 -7.87 2.07
N ALA A 84 15.87 -7.59 1.96
CA ALA A 84 16.58 -7.50 0.68
C ALA A 84 16.58 -8.83 -0.11
N SER A 85 16.31 -9.95 0.56
CA SER A 85 16.20 -11.29 -0.02
C SER A 85 14.92 -11.51 -0.82
N LEU A 86 13.94 -10.61 -0.78
CA LEU A 86 12.70 -10.75 -1.55
C LEU A 86 12.99 -10.80 -3.06
N ASN A 87 12.44 -11.83 -3.71
CA ASN A 87 12.30 -11.85 -5.15
C ASN A 87 11.11 -10.97 -5.59
N GLN A 88 11.41 -9.83 -6.22
CA GLN A 88 10.38 -8.87 -6.65
C GLN A 88 9.43 -9.44 -7.71
N GLU A 89 9.92 -10.36 -8.56
CA GLU A 89 9.10 -10.97 -9.61
C GLU A 89 8.13 -12.03 -9.06
N ASP A 90 8.32 -12.49 -7.84
CA ASP A 90 7.46 -13.49 -7.19
C ASP A 90 6.77 -12.94 -5.94
N MET A 91 6.70 -11.62 -5.79
CA MET A 91 6.08 -10.98 -4.64
C MET A 91 4.56 -11.23 -4.62
N HIS A 92 4.03 -11.69 -3.50
CA HIS A 92 2.60 -11.99 -3.32
C HIS A 92 2.14 -11.72 -1.87
N GLY A 93 0.89 -12.06 -1.56
CA GLY A 93 0.25 -11.78 -0.26
C GLY A 93 0.97 -12.43 0.92
N ASP A 94 1.49 -13.65 0.72
CA ASP A 94 2.10 -14.49 1.73
C ASP A 94 3.64 -14.36 1.79
N SER A 95 4.23 -13.54 0.91
CA SER A 95 5.66 -13.25 0.97
C SER A 95 6.05 -12.65 2.32
N GLU A 96 7.13 -13.16 2.90
CA GLU A 96 7.62 -12.70 4.20
C GLU A 96 8.01 -11.22 4.17
N TYR A 97 7.40 -10.42 5.03
CA TYR A 97 7.66 -8.99 5.18
C TYR A 97 8.09 -8.67 6.62
N ASN A 98 8.87 -7.61 6.81
CA ASN A 98 9.29 -7.14 8.14
C ASN A 98 8.19 -6.31 8.81
N ILE A 99 7.61 -5.37 8.06
CA ILE A 99 6.61 -4.41 8.57
C ILE A 99 5.51 -4.23 7.52
N MET A 100 4.26 -4.19 7.95
CA MET A 100 3.12 -3.77 7.14
C MET A 100 2.44 -2.58 7.81
N PHE A 101 2.22 -1.50 7.05
CA PHE A 101 1.71 -0.23 7.56
C PHE A 101 0.70 0.41 6.60
N GLY A 102 -0.51 0.74 7.09
CA GLY A 102 -1.55 1.47 6.35
C GLY A 102 -2.97 0.88 6.49
N GLY A 103 -3.91 1.30 5.64
CA GLY A 103 -5.36 0.94 5.69
C GLY A 103 -6.23 2.10 6.17
N CYS A 104 -7.53 2.26 5.89
CA CYS A 104 -8.48 1.73 4.88
C CYS A 104 -9.18 2.97 4.26
N PRO A 105 -10.08 2.80 3.27
CA PRO A 105 -11.44 3.28 3.53
C PRO A 105 -12.50 2.25 3.18
N SER A 106 -13.43 2.08 4.11
CA SER A 106 -14.84 1.97 3.76
C SER A 106 -15.49 3.36 3.80
N SER A 107 -16.51 3.55 2.97
CA SER A 107 -17.10 4.83 2.58
C SER A 107 -17.43 5.82 3.71
N SER A 108 -17.14 7.11 3.50
CA SER A 108 -18.11 8.16 3.14
C SER A 108 -17.51 9.56 3.35
N SER A 109 -17.14 10.19 2.24
CA SER A 109 -16.86 11.63 2.06
C SER A 109 -15.83 12.29 3.00
N ALA A 110 -14.70 12.73 2.44
CA ALA A 110 -13.94 13.84 3.02
C ALA A 110 -13.48 14.87 1.98
N PRO A 111 -13.32 16.13 2.43
CA PRO A 111 -13.06 17.26 1.56
C PRO A 111 -11.58 17.38 1.21
N SER A 112 -11.36 18.03 0.07
CA SER A 112 -10.09 18.43 -0.51
C SER A 112 -9.12 19.09 0.48
N GLY A 113 -7.91 18.56 0.55
CA GLY A 113 -6.76 19.32 1.05
C GLY A 113 -5.56 18.44 1.41
N TRP A 114 -4.40 18.86 0.90
CA TRP A 114 -3.04 18.56 1.38
C TRP A 114 -2.26 17.43 0.68
N SER A 115 -0.95 17.65 0.62
CA SER A 115 -0.11 17.54 -0.58
C SER A 115 1.22 16.81 -0.35
N GLN A 116 1.76 16.25 -1.44
CA GLN A 116 3.16 15.88 -1.78
C GLN A 116 3.68 14.46 -1.43
N PRO A 117 4.56 13.84 -2.29
CA PRO A 117 4.70 12.39 -2.40
C PRO A 117 6.02 11.83 -1.82
N LEU A 118 5.99 10.58 -1.35
CA LEU A 118 7.19 9.76 -1.13
C LEU A 118 6.97 8.33 -1.64
N SER A 119 8.01 7.79 -2.28
CA SER A 119 8.03 6.51 -3.00
C SER A 119 8.06 5.34 -2.03
N LEU A 120 7.20 4.34 -2.26
CA LEU A 120 6.75 3.44 -1.21
C LEU A 120 6.24 2.12 -1.79
N THR A 121 6.77 0.97 -1.37
CA THR A 121 6.35 -0.36 -1.87
C THR A 121 4.85 -0.63 -1.67
N LEU A 122 4.04 -0.33 -2.69
CA LEU A 122 2.59 -0.50 -2.68
C LEU A 122 2.22 -1.94 -3.07
N CYS A 123 2.07 -2.79 -2.06
CA CYS A 123 1.32 -4.03 -2.22
C CYS A 123 -0.09 -3.74 -1.72
N ALA A 124 -1.03 -3.59 -2.64
CA ALA A 124 -2.46 -3.58 -2.34
C ALA A 124 -3.06 -4.94 -2.74
N PRO A 125 -3.01 -5.96 -1.86
CA PRO A 125 -3.95 -7.06 -1.89
C PRO A 125 -5.37 -6.51 -1.79
N LEU A 126 -6.12 -6.62 -2.88
CA LEU A 126 -7.57 -6.78 -2.77
C LEU A 126 -7.80 -8.25 -2.43
N PHE A 127 -7.90 -8.56 -1.12
CA PHE A 127 -8.19 -9.85 -0.47
C PHE A 127 -7.01 -10.76 -0.05
N PRO A 128 -6.62 -10.84 1.24
CA PRO A 128 -6.10 -12.09 1.78
C PRO A 128 -7.25 -13.10 1.99
N PRO A 129 -6.98 -14.42 2.07
CA PRO A 129 -7.91 -15.37 2.66
C PRO A 129 -7.91 -15.16 4.19
N GLY A 130 -8.57 -14.09 4.64
CA GLY A 130 -8.67 -13.64 6.04
C GLY A 130 -9.30 -12.24 6.08
N PRO A 131 -10.10 -11.88 7.09
CA PRO A 131 -11.12 -10.84 6.96
C PRO A 131 -10.54 -9.41 7.03
N ASP A 132 -10.07 -8.88 5.90
CA ASP A 132 -9.95 -7.43 5.66
C ASP A 132 -11.30 -6.93 5.12
N ILE A 133 -12.24 -6.60 6.04
CA ILE A 133 -13.66 -6.43 5.72
C ILE A 133 -13.93 -5.23 4.78
N CYS A 134 -14.80 -5.47 3.79
CA CYS A 134 -15.54 -4.51 2.98
C CYS A 134 -16.74 -3.93 3.75
N GLY A 135 -17.03 -2.64 3.61
CA GLY A 135 -18.21 -2.01 4.21
C GLY A 135 -17.97 -1.29 5.56
N PRO A 136 -19.01 -0.72 6.18
CA PRO A 136 -18.90 0.37 7.16
C PRO A 136 -18.19 0.04 8.50
N GLY A 137 -17.83 -1.23 8.75
CA GLY A 137 -17.31 -1.71 10.03
C GLY A 137 -15.78 -1.68 10.20
N THR A 138 -15.00 -1.50 9.14
CA THR A 138 -13.52 -1.70 9.17
C THR A 138 -12.75 -0.50 8.64
N LYS A 139 -12.63 0.51 9.50
CA LYS A 139 -11.79 1.69 9.31
C LYS A 139 -10.57 1.63 10.22
N LYS A 140 -9.65 0.71 9.96
CA LYS A 140 -8.46 0.50 10.80
C LYS A 140 -7.17 0.72 10.03
N VAL A 141 -6.21 1.39 10.67
CA VAL A 141 -4.82 1.43 10.24
C VAL A 141 -4.12 0.18 10.78
N HIS A 142 -3.68 -0.68 9.87
CA HIS A 142 -2.84 -1.83 10.15
C HIS A 142 -1.42 -1.35 10.45
N VAL A 143 -0.91 -1.80 11.59
CA VAL A 143 0.52 -1.75 11.93
C VAL A 143 0.87 -3.15 12.37
N ILE A 144 1.62 -3.87 11.54
CA ILE A 144 1.97 -5.28 11.75
C ILE A 144 3.47 -5.42 11.68
N PHE A 145 4.04 -6.06 12.70
CA PHE A 145 5.47 -6.38 12.76
C PHE A 145 5.65 -7.89 12.65
N ASN A 146 6.58 -8.34 11.81
CA ASN A 146 7.03 -9.72 11.86
C ASN A 146 8.04 -9.88 13.00
N TYR A 147 7.73 -10.78 13.92
CA TYR A 147 8.59 -11.12 15.03
C TYR A 147 8.57 -12.62 15.29
N LYS A 148 9.75 -13.25 15.29
CA LYS A 148 9.92 -14.71 15.46
C LYS A 148 9.07 -15.53 14.49
N GLY A 149 9.00 -15.10 13.22
CA GLY A 149 8.23 -15.78 12.17
C GLY A 149 6.72 -15.61 12.28
N LYS A 150 6.23 -14.73 13.18
CA LYS A 150 4.80 -14.43 13.33
C LYS A 150 4.53 -12.96 13.05
N ASN A 151 3.50 -12.69 12.25
CA ASN A 151 2.99 -11.35 12.03
C ASN A 151 2.12 -10.91 13.21
N VAL A 152 2.63 -9.98 14.02
CA VAL A 152 1.98 -9.47 15.23
C VAL A 152 1.28 -8.15 14.92
N LEU A 153 -0.05 -8.12 15.12
CA LEU A 153 -0.86 -6.93 14.93
C LEU A 153 -0.75 -6.02 16.16
N ILE A 154 -0.86 -4.70 15.93
CA ILE A 154 -0.99 -3.75 17.02
C ILE A 154 -2.29 -3.97 17.83
N ASN A 155 -2.17 -3.92 19.16
CA ASN A 155 -3.30 -4.10 20.08
C ASN A 155 -4.21 -2.86 20.18
N LYS A 156 -3.77 -1.73 19.62
CA LYS A 156 -4.55 -0.48 19.60
C LYS A 156 -5.38 -0.41 18.33
N ASP A 157 -6.60 0.10 18.47
CA ASP A 157 -7.41 0.46 17.31
C ASP A 157 -7.10 1.90 16.90
N ILE A 158 -6.66 2.08 15.65
CA ILE A 158 -6.30 3.37 15.08
C ILE A 158 -7.23 3.60 13.90
N ARG A 159 -8.13 4.57 14.02
CA ARG A 159 -9.05 4.91 12.94
C ARG A 159 -8.34 5.67 11.83
N CYS A 160 -8.54 5.24 10.59
CA CYS A 160 -8.09 6.00 9.43
C CYS A 160 -9.01 7.22 9.20
N LYS A 161 -8.48 8.23 8.48
CA LYS A 161 -9.30 9.34 8.00
C LYS A 161 -10.27 8.80 6.94
N VAL A 162 -11.54 9.17 7.08
CA VAL A 162 -12.54 9.10 6.02
C VAL A 162 -12.29 10.26 5.08
#